data_AF-A0A956JQ54-F1
#
_entry.id   AF-A0A956JQ54-F1
#
_cell.length_a   1.000
_cell.length_b   1.000
_cell.length_c   1.000
_cell.angle_alpha   90.00
_cell.angle_beta   90.00
_cell.angle_gamma   90.00
#
_symmetry.space_group_name_H-M   'P 1'
#
loop_
_entity.id
_entity.type
_entity.pdbx_description
1 polymer ?
#
loop_
_entity_poly.entity_id
_entity_poly.type
_entity_poly.pdbx_seq_one_letter_code
_entity_poly.pdbx_strand_id
1 'polypeptide(L)' 'MIRKYTGNKKSIEARSTDNGKTWSVKLFDSGRVTEYVNGTLAEVDALAAKHGMKLSR' A
#
# COMPACT_ATOMS: atom_id res chain seq x y z
N MET A 1 12.60 -1.70 0.82
CA MET A 1 11.72 -2.50 -0.06
C MET A 1 10.53 -1.64 -0.49
N ILE A 2 10.06 -1.77 -1.73
CA ILE A 2 8.88 -1.04 -2.22
C ILE A 2 7.92 -2.04 -2.86
N ARG A 3 6.64 -1.99 -2.47
CA ARG A 3 5.54 -2.74 -3.05
C ARG A 3 4.53 -1.76 -3.59
N LYS A 4 4.13 -1.93 -4.84
CA LYS A 4 3.08 -1.13 -5.45
C LYS A 4 1.88 -2.03 -5.68
N TYR A 5 0.71 -1.59 -5.30
CA TYR A 5 -0.54 -2.26 -5.61
C TYR A 5 -1.33 -1.34 -6.53
N THR A 6 -1.90 -1.90 -7.59
CA THR A 6 -2.74 -1.13 -8.50
C THR A 6 -4.11 -1.80 -8.60
N GLY A 7 -5.13 -0.97 -8.71
CA GLY A 7 -6.52 -1.34 -8.89
C GLY A 7 -7.16 -0.45 -9.96
N ASN A 8 -8.44 -0.70 -10.25
CA ASN A 8 -9.17 -0.09 -11.37
C ASN A 8 -9.64 1.35 -11.12
N LYS A 9 -8.73 2.23 -10.61
CA LYS A 9 -8.84 3.69 -10.28
C LYS A 9 -8.12 4.09 -8.99
N LYS A 10 -7.48 3.13 -8.32
CA LYS A 10 -6.76 3.34 -7.06
C LYS A 10 -5.38 2.70 -7.12
N SER A 11 -4.40 3.31 -6.49
CA SER A 11 -3.05 2.75 -6.36
C SER A 11 -2.61 2.84 -4.91
N ILE A 12 -1.89 1.83 -4.42
CA ILE A 12 -1.23 1.87 -3.13
C ILE A 12 0.27 1.76 -3.35
N GLU A 13 1.04 2.68 -2.78
CA GLU A 13 2.48 2.57 -2.72
C GLU A 13 2.91 2.28 -1.28
N ALA A 14 3.36 1.06 -1.03
CA ALA A 14 3.88 0.64 0.25
C ALA A 14 5.41 0.63 0.22
N ARG A 15 6.03 1.41 1.08
CA ARG A 15 7.49 1.52 1.21
C ARG A 15 7.91 1.08 2.61
N SER A 16 8.92 0.23 2.67
CA SER A 16 9.57 -0.14 3.93
C SER A 16 11.02 0.29 3.92
N THR A 17 11.40 1.07 4.94
CA THR A 17 12.76 1.55 5.22
C THR A 17 13.50 0.65 6.21
N ASP A 18 12.77 -0.10 7.03
CA ASP A 18 13.29 -0.84 8.18
C ASP A 18 13.38 -2.36 7.91
N ASN A 19 13.86 -2.72 6.73
CA ASN A 19 14.03 -4.11 6.29
C ASN A 19 12.74 -4.95 6.31
N GLY A 20 11.59 -4.34 6.02
CA GLY A 20 10.29 -5.01 5.99
C GLY A 20 9.53 -5.02 7.32
N LYS A 21 10.08 -4.41 8.39
CA LYS A 21 9.43 -4.33 9.71
C LYS A 21 8.22 -3.40 9.72
N THR A 22 8.39 -2.20 9.21
CA THR A 22 7.35 -1.17 9.10
C THR A 22 7.13 -0.83 7.64
N TRP A 23 5.87 -0.57 7.29
CA TRP A 23 5.48 -0.19 5.95
C TRP A 23 4.69 1.12 6.00
N SER A 24 5.11 2.06 5.14
CA SER A 24 4.43 3.31 4.86
C SER A 24 3.64 3.14 3.57
N VAL A 25 2.32 3.17 3.68
CA VAL A 25 1.36 2.97 2.60
C VAL A 25 0.82 4.31 2.16
N LYS A 26 0.90 4.62 0.87
CA LYS A 26 0.23 5.77 0.26
C LYS A 26 -0.87 5.27 -0.65
N LEU A 27 -2.13 5.46 -0.24
CA LEU A 27 -3.31 5.17 -1.03
C LEU A 27 -3.65 6.39 -1.89
N PHE A 28 -3.60 6.22 -3.20
CA PHE A 28 -4.06 7.17 -4.21
C PHE A 28 -5.43 6.72 -4.70
N ASP A 29 -6.47 7.50 -4.39
CA ASP A 29 -7.86 7.28 -4.77
C ASP A 29 -8.35 8.48 -5.60
N SER A 30 -8.20 8.40 -6.93
CA SER A 30 -8.76 9.38 -7.90
C SER A 30 -8.75 10.85 -7.44
N GLY A 31 -7.61 11.33 -6.90
CA GLY A 31 -7.42 12.70 -6.42
C GLY A 31 -7.30 12.87 -4.90
N ARG A 32 -7.56 11.82 -4.11
CA ARG A 32 -7.29 11.78 -2.67
C ARG A 32 -6.04 10.94 -2.40
N VAL A 33 -5.12 11.50 -1.63
CA VAL A 33 -3.96 10.76 -1.12
C VAL A 33 -4.19 10.53 0.36
N THR A 34 -4.19 9.26 0.76
CA THR A 34 -4.26 8.87 2.17
C THR A 34 -3.00 8.12 2.53
N GLU A 35 -2.25 8.66 3.48
CA GLU A 35 -0.98 8.09 3.91
C GLU A 35 -1.18 7.39 5.26
N TYR A 36 -0.80 6.11 5.31
CA TYR A 36 -0.76 5.31 6.51
C TYR A 36 0.69 4.95 6.80
N VAL A 37 1.19 5.30 7.98
CA VAL A 37 2.55 4.99 8.41
C VAL A 37 2.51 4.10 9.64
N ASN A 38 3.49 3.20 9.78
CA ASN A 38 3.58 2.17 10.84
C ASN A 38 2.65 0.96 10.70
N GLY A 39 2.18 0.66 9.49
CA GLY A 39 1.51 -0.62 9.23
C GLY A 39 2.51 -1.77 9.13
N THR A 40 2.11 -2.96 9.56
CA THR A 40 2.83 -4.19 9.24
C THR A 40 2.56 -4.62 7.79
N LEU A 41 3.43 -5.47 7.24
CA LEU A 41 3.25 -5.98 5.87
C LEU A 41 1.89 -6.68 5.67
N ALA A 42 1.42 -7.38 6.70
CA ALA A 42 0.14 -8.06 6.68
C ALA A 42 -1.03 -7.06 6.59
N GLU A 43 -0.94 -5.93 7.29
CA GLU A 43 -1.95 -4.87 7.21
C GLU A 43 -1.95 -4.19 5.84
N VAL A 44 -0.78 -3.96 5.25
CA VAL A 44 -0.67 -3.44 3.87
C VAL A 44 -1.35 -4.38 2.88
N ASP A 45 -1.07 -5.68 3.00
CA ASP A 45 -1.62 -6.69 2.09
C ASP A 45 -3.12 -6.87 2.28
N ALA A 46 -3.59 -6.90 3.52
CA ALA A 46 -5.01 -6.93 3.85
C ALA A 46 -5.75 -5.67 3.39
N LEU A 47 -5.13 -4.49 3.51
CA LEU A 47 -5.68 -3.23 3.02
C LEU A 47 -5.78 -3.23 1.49
N ALA A 48 -4.73 -3.66 0.81
CA ALA A 48 -4.73 -3.80 -0.65
C ALA A 48 -5.83 -4.78 -1.09
N ALA A 49 -5.94 -5.95 -0.44
CA ALA A 49 -6.99 -6.93 -0.71
C ALA A 49 -8.40 -6.38 -0.44
N LYS A 50 -8.60 -5.66 0.67
CA LYS A 50 -9.88 -5.00 1.03
C LYS A 50 -10.31 -3.99 -0.03
N HIS A 51 -9.37 -3.28 -0.64
CA HIS A 51 -9.63 -2.34 -1.72
C HIS A 51 -9.64 -2.99 -3.12
N GLY A 52 -9.52 -4.33 -3.21
CA GLY A 52 -9.47 -5.05 -4.48
C GLY A 52 -8.24 -4.73 -5.32
N MET A 53 -7.17 -4.25 -4.69
CA MET A 53 -5.91 -3.93 -5.36
C MET A 53 -5.00 -5.14 -5.40
N LYS A 54 -4.30 -5.31 -6.51
CA LYS A 54 -3.35 -6.41 -6.69
C LYS A 54 -1.95 -5.87 -6.64
N LEU A 55 -1.04 -6.63 -6.04
CA LEU A 55 0.38 -6.32 -6.07
C LEU A 55 0.81 -6.25 -7.53
N SER A 56 1.20 -5.05 -7.97
CA SER A 56 1.89 -4.84 -9.23
C SER A 56 3.33 -5.30 -9.04
N ARG A 57 3.65 -6.40 -9.71
CA ARG A 57 4.99 -6.98 -9.75
C ARG A 57 5.93 -6.09 -10.57
#